data_AF-A0A316H2E2-F1
#
_entry.id   AF-A0A316H2E2-F1
#
_cell.length_a   1.000
_cell.length_b   1.000
_cell.length_c   1.000
_cell.angle_alpha   90.00
_cell.angle_beta   90.00
_cell.angle_gamma   90.00
#
_symmetry.space_group_name_H-M   'P 1'
#
loop_
_entity.id
_entity.type
_entity.pdbx_description
1 polymer ?
#
loop_
_entity_poly.entity_id
_entity_poly.type
_entity_poly.pdbx_seq_one_letter_code
_entity_poly.pdbx_strand_id
1 'polypeptide(L)'
;MTITVAPAILAVDINELEMSEEFKAASRQMGFGTLQEIIATDAAELFRKDGFNYNWFGELIRYLTEKGLANLLQPLPGRNPD
;
A
#
# COMPACT_ATOMS: atom_id res chain seq x y z
N MET A 1 17.83 -4.65 -18.44
CA MET A 1 16.96 -5.61 -17.72
C MET A 1 17.22 -5.41 -16.23
N THR A 2 16.47 -4.53 -15.57
CA THR A 2 16.52 -4.43 -14.10
C THR A 2 15.60 -5.52 -13.56
N ILE A 3 16.17 -6.56 -12.95
CA ILE A 3 15.41 -7.49 -12.13
C ILE A 3 15.02 -6.70 -10.88
N THR A 4 13.82 -6.14 -10.86
CA THR A 4 13.28 -5.53 -9.64
C THR A 4 12.94 -6.69 -8.73
N VAL A 5 13.88 -7.09 -7.87
CA VAL A 5 13.56 -7.98 -6.74
C VAL A 5 12.53 -7.23 -5.93
N ALA A 6 11.27 -7.68 -5.96
CA ALA A 6 10.22 -7.10 -5.14
C ALA A 6 10.74 -7.12 -3.69
N PRO A 7 10.84 -5.97 -3.02
CA PRO A 7 11.41 -5.91 -1.69
C PRO A 7 10.64 -6.87 -0.79
N ALA A 8 11.35 -7.69 -0.01
CA ALA A 8 10.77 -8.81 0.75
C ALA A 8 9.57 -8.37 1.62
N ILE A 9 9.57 -7.10 2.07
CA ILE A 9 8.50 -6.49 2.85
C ILE A 9 7.14 -6.45 2.13
N LEU A 10 7.12 -6.50 0.79
CA LEU A 10 5.87 -6.47 0.02
C LEU A 10 5.08 -7.77 0.16
N ALA A 11 5.77 -8.89 0.37
CA ALA A 11 5.17 -10.22 0.51
C ALA A 11 4.95 -10.60 1.99
N VAL A 12 5.34 -9.74 2.94
CA VAL A 12 5.08 -9.95 4.36
C VAL A 12 3.58 -9.81 4.62
N ASP A 13 3.07 -10.69 5.50
CA ASP A 13 1.69 -10.63 5.96
C ASP A 13 1.41 -9.27 6.61
N ILE A 14 0.30 -8.64 6.25
CA ILE A 14 -0.09 -7.31 6.74
C ILE A 14 -0.08 -7.23 8.28
N ASN A 15 -0.36 -8.36 8.96
CA ASN A 15 -0.41 -8.45 10.42
C ASN A 15 0.98 -8.39 11.07
N GLU A 16 2.00 -8.83 10.35
CA GLU A 16 3.40 -8.82 10.80
C GLU A 16 4.08 -7.47 10.54
N LEU A 17 3.43 -6.56 9.83
CA LEU A 17 3.96 -5.21 9.59
C LEU A 17 3.95 -4.38 10.88
N GLU A 18 4.97 -3.53 11.02
CA GLU A 18 5.09 -2.49 12.04
C GLU A 18 4.17 -1.29 11.71
N MET A 19 2.89 -1.55 11.51
CA MET A 19 1.83 -0.57 11.23
C MET A 19 0.76 -0.66 12.31
N SER A 20 -0.14 0.32 12.34
CA SER A 20 -1.21 0.40 13.33
C SER A 20 -2.19 -0.78 13.20
N GLU A 21 -2.79 -1.18 14.33
CA GLU A 21 -3.84 -2.21 14.31
C GLU A 21 -5.08 -1.75 13.51
N GLU A 22 -5.33 -0.44 13.47
CA GLU A 22 -6.38 0.15 12.62
C GLU A 22 -6.07 -0.09 11.14
N PHE A 23 -4.82 0.14 10.72
CA PHE A 23 -4.38 -0.11 9.36
C PHE A 23 -4.52 -1.59 8.97
N LYS A 24 -4.07 -2.49 9.85
CA LYS A 24 -4.16 -3.94 9.64
C LYS A 24 -5.61 -4.39 9.55
N ALA A 25 -6.49 -3.89 10.44
CA ALA A 25 -7.91 -4.21 10.44
C ALA A 25 -8.61 -3.74 9.15
N ALA A 26 -8.37 -2.49 8.73
CA ALA A 26 -8.94 -1.96 7.49
C ALA A 26 -8.41 -2.71 6.25
N SER A 27 -7.12 -3.07 6.22
CA SER A 27 -6.53 -3.86 5.14
C SER A 27 -7.22 -5.23 5.02
N ARG A 28 -7.44 -5.94 6.14
CA ARG A 28 -8.18 -7.21 6.17
C ARG A 28 -9.63 -7.03 5.71
N GLN A 29 -10.31 -5.96 6.14
CA GLN A 29 -11.68 -5.67 5.71
C GLN A 29 -11.78 -5.44 4.19
N MET A 30 -10.77 -4.79 3.61
CA MET A 30 -10.66 -4.60 2.16
C MET A 30 -10.19 -5.84 1.39
N GLY A 31 -9.84 -6.92 2.10
CA GLY A 31 -9.41 -8.19 1.54
C GLY A 31 -7.92 -8.27 1.19
N PHE A 32 -7.09 -7.41 1.79
CA PHE A 32 -5.64 -7.41 1.58
C PHE A 32 -4.92 -8.17 2.70
N GLY A 33 -4.07 -9.12 2.29
CA GLY A 33 -3.16 -9.87 3.15
C GLY A 33 -1.70 -9.39 3.04
N THR A 34 -1.33 -8.66 1.98
CA THR A 34 0.06 -8.17 1.79
C THR A 34 0.10 -6.76 1.20
N LEU A 35 1.23 -6.06 1.35
CA LEU A 35 1.44 -4.77 0.67
C LEU A 35 1.49 -4.92 -0.85
N GLN A 36 1.96 -6.07 -1.36
CA GLN A 36 2.00 -6.37 -2.78
C GLN A 36 0.60 -6.32 -3.41
N GLU A 37 -0.40 -6.87 -2.75
CA GLU A 37 -1.80 -6.83 -3.21
C GLU A 37 -2.33 -5.40 -3.25
N ILE A 38 -1.99 -4.58 -2.25
CA ILE A 38 -2.39 -3.18 -2.18
C ILE A 38 -1.79 -2.38 -3.34
N ILE A 39 -0.47 -2.46 -3.57
CA ILE A 39 0.19 -1.71 -4.65
C ILE A 39 -0.18 -2.23 -6.05
N ALA A 40 -0.59 -3.49 -6.17
CA ALA A 40 -1.08 -4.06 -7.42
C ALA A 40 -2.54 -3.67 -7.72
N THR A 41 -3.26 -3.13 -6.72
CA THR A 41 -4.64 -2.67 -6.89
C THR A 41 -4.65 -1.28 -7.52
N ASP A 42 -5.49 -1.10 -8.54
CA ASP A 42 -5.68 0.19 -9.17
C ASP A 42 -6.23 1.23 -8.16
N ALA A 43 -5.78 2.49 -8.28
CA ALA A 43 -6.18 3.56 -7.38
C ALA A 43 -7.72 3.75 -7.32
N ALA A 44 -8.40 3.68 -8.46
CA ALA A 44 -9.85 3.85 -8.52
C ALA A 44 -10.59 2.63 -7.95
N GLU A 45 -10.00 1.44 -7.99
CA GLU A 45 -10.52 0.28 -7.26
C GLU A 45 -10.31 0.43 -5.76
N LEU A 46 -9.10 0.84 -5.34
CA LEU A 46 -8.75 1.03 -3.95
C LEU A 46 -9.67 2.05 -3.25
N PHE A 47 -9.95 3.18 -3.91
CA PHE A 47 -10.86 4.20 -3.40
C PHE A 47 -12.33 3.77 -3.31
N ARG A 48 -12.72 2.67 -3.97
CA ARG A 48 -14.08 2.11 -3.92
C ARG A 48 -14.25 0.98 -2.92
N LYS A 49 -13.17 0.51 -2.27
CA LYS A 49 -13.23 -0.58 -1.29
C LYS A 49 -13.91 -0.12 0.00
N ASP A 50 -14.88 -0.90 0.47
CA ASP A 50 -15.49 -0.70 1.79
C ASP A 50 -14.45 -0.89 2.90
N GLY A 51 -14.13 0.17 3.61
CA GLY A 51 -13.03 0.21 4.59
C GLY A 51 -11.88 1.15 4.21
N PHE A 52 -11.83 1.60 2.94
CA PHE A 52 -10.89 2.64 2.53
C PHE A 52 -11.18 3.95 3.27
N ASN A 53 -10.13 4.58 3.78
CA ASN A 53 -10.18 5.95 4.29
C ASN A 53 -8.81 6.64 4.14
N TYR A 54 -8.81 7.97 4.21
CA TYR A 54 -7.61 8.77 4.01
C TYR A 54 -6.56 8.62 5.14
N ASN A 55 -6.96 8.22 6.35
CA ASN A 55 -6.00 7.95 7.43
C ASN A 55 -5.19 6.68 7.13
N TRP A 56 -5.89 5.60 6.73
CA TRP A 56 -5.29 4.35 6.27
C TRP A 56 -4.33 4.61 5.09
N PHE A 57 -4.76 5.41 4.12
CA PHE A 57 -3.95 5.72 2.96
C PHE A 57 -2.73 6.59 3.29
N GLY A 58 -2.89 7.55 4.20
CA GLY A 58 -1.79 8.37 4.71
C GLY A 58 -0.74 7.52 5.44
N GLU A 59 -1.18 6.55 6.23
CA GLU A 59 -0.29 5.60 6.91
C GLU A 59 0.47 4.72 5.92
N LEU A 60 -0.20 4.19 4.89
CA LEU A 60 0.44 3.45 3.79
C LEU A 60 1.53 4.27 3.11
N ILE A 61 1.22 5.52 2.72
CA ILE A 61 2.19 6.40 2.06
C ILE A 61 3.39 6.65 2.98
N ARG A 62 3.13 6.95 4.26
CA ARG A 62 4.20 7.19 5.23
C ARG A 62 5.10 5.97 5.37
N TYR A 63 4.53 4.80 5.57
CA TYR A 63 5.28 3.55 5.72
C TYR A 63 6.13 3.25 4.48
N LEU A 64 5.55 3.35 3.29
CA LEU A 64 6.29 3.13 2.04
C LEU A 64 7.36 4.21 1.82
N THR A 65 7.12 5.45 2.23
CA THR A 65 8.13 6.54 2.15
C THR A 65 9.31 6.26 3.07
N GLU A 66 9.06 5.86 4.32
CA GLU A 66 10.10 5.51 5.31
C GLU A 66 10.95 4.31 4.85
N LYS A 67 10.36 3.38 4.07
CA LYS A 67 11.08 2.24 3.47
C LYS A 67 11.69 2.55 2.08
N GLY A 68 11.53 3.76 1.55
CA GLY A 68 12.04 4.14 0.22
C GLY A 68 11.27 3.52 -0.96
N LEU A 69 10.02 3.09 -0.73
CA LEU A 69 9.16 2.35 -1.66
C LEU A 69 7.96 3.18 -2.19
N ALA A 70 7.86 4.46 -1.84
CA ALA A 70 6.76 5.32 -2.27
C ALA A 70 6.66 5.51 -3.79
N ASN A 71 7.70 5.15 -4.56
CA ASN A 71 7.67 5.09 -6.02
C ASN A 71 6.78 3.96 -6.56
N LEU A 72 6.48 2.93 -5.76
CA LEU A 72 5.66 1.79 -6.18
C LEU A 72 4.17 2.10 -6.27
N LEU A 73 3.72 3.21 -5.69
CA LEU A 73 2.31 3.63 -5.72
C LEU A 73 1.91 4.36 -7.02
N GLN A 74 2.69 4.31 -8.10
CA GLN A 74 2.37 5.05 -9.32
C GLN A 74 1.57 4.23 -10.35
N PRO A 75 0.61 4.85 -11.08
CA PRO A 75 0.28 6.28 -11.09
C PRO A 75 -0.99 6.56 -10.28
N LEU A 76 -0.85 6.89 -8.99
CA LEU A 76 -1.93 7.60 -8.29
C LEU A 76 -2.20 8.93 -9.00
N PRO A 77 -3.46 9.27 -9.34
CA PRO A 77 -3.81 10.57 -9.89
C PRO A 77 -3.40 11.65 -8.89
N GLY A 78 -2.44 12.51 -9.29
CA GLY A 78 -1.87 13.56 -8.44
C GLY A 78 -0.34 13.60 -8.41
N ARG A 79 0.33 12.52 -8.82
CA ARG A 79 1.79 12.54 -9.05
C ARG A 79 2.07 12.82 -10.53
N ASN A 80 1.87 14.06 -10.96
CA ASN A 80 2.46 14.52 -12.20
C ASN A 80 3.99 14.50 -11.99
N PRO A 81 4.77 13.80 -12.84
CA PRO A 81 6.17 14.13 -12.99
C PRO A 81 6.21 15.48 -13.71
N ASP A 82 6.43 16.56 -12.96
CA ASP A 82 6.98 17.79 -13.54
C ASP A 82 8.43 17.53 -14.00
#